data_AF-A0A2S8F8X2-F1
#
_entry.id   AF-A0A2S8F8X2-F1
#
_cell.length_a   1.000
_cell.length_b   1.000
_cell.length_c   1.000
_cell.angle_alpha   90.00
_cell.angle_beta   90.00
_cell.angle_gamma   90.00
#
_symmetry.space_group_name_H-M   'P 1'
#
loop_
_entity.id
_entity.type
_entity.pdbx_description
1 polymer ?
#
loop_
_entity_poly.entity_id
_entity_poly.type
_entity_poly.pdbx_seq_one_letter_code
_entity_poly.pdbx_strand_id
1 'polypeptide(L)'
;MYYRELTEFETMLAGHQYAFQSLGIIDTADGFNTCFRNWIEEMTAQSCARGWGSAIENLAKTKASTTQELFAELADEFLVEWLN
;
A
#
# COMPACT_ATOMS: atom_id res chain seq x y z
N MET A 1 15.12 -3.95 2.22
CA MET A 1 13.90 -4.60 1.67
C MET A 1 14.35 -5.85 0.91
N TYR A 2 13.71 -7.01 1.09
CA TYR A 2 14.08 -8.23 0.32
C TYR A 2 13.58 -8.18 -1.14
N TYR A 3 12.64 -7.28 -1.41
CA TYR A 3 12.14 -6.91 -2.74
C TYR A 3 12.94 -5.73 -3.29
N ARG A 4 13.17 -5.71 -4.61
CA ARG A 4 13.93 -4.66 -5.30
C ARG A 4 13.10 -3.40 -5.47
N GLU A 5 11.81 -3.58 -5.75
CA GLU A 5 10.86 -2.49 -5.96
C GLU A 5 9.66 -2.63 -5.00
N LEU A 6 9.02 -1.51 -4.67
CA LEU A 6 7.86 -1.53 -3.77
C LEU A 6 6.66 -2.23 -4.42
N THR A 7 6.57 -2.15 -5.75
CA THR A 7 5.56 -2.87 -6.56
C THR A 7 5.68 -4.39 -6.47
N GLU A 8 6.89 -4.94 -6.28
CA GLU A 8 7.06 -6.38 -6.05
C GLU A 8 6.50 -6.80 -4.68
N PHE A 9 6.71 -5.97 -3.66
CA PHE A 9 6.15 -6.18 -2.33
C PHE A 9 4.62 -6.08 -2.34
N GLU A 10 4.06 -5.08 -3.02
CA GLU A 10 2.61 -4.94 -3.25
C GLU A 10 2.04 -6.21 -3.92
N THR A 11 2.68 -6.70 -4.96
CA THR A 11 2.24 -7.90 -5.68
C THR A 11 2.21 -9.13 -4.76
N MET A 12 3.21 -9.27 -3.89
CA MET A 12 3.26 -10.36 -2.91
C MET A 12 2.12 -10.24 -1.89
N LEU A 13 1.86 -9.05 -1.35
CA LEU A 13 0.75 -8.82 -0.42
C LEU A 13 -0.61 -9.08 -1.07
N ALA A 14 -0.79 -8.65 -2.31
CA ALA A 14 -2.02 -8.93 -3.07
C ALA A 14 -2.26 -10.44 -3.21
N GLY A 15 -1.21 -11.22 -3.51
CA GLY A 15 -1.31 -12.68 -3.57
C GLY A 15 -1.79 -13.32 -2.26
N HIS A 16 -1.30 -12.85 -1.12
CA HIS A 16 -1.75 -13.32 0.20
C HIS A 16 -3.21 -12.92 0.47
N GLN A 17 -3.57 -11.68 0.17
CA GLN A 17 -4.95 -11.21 0.30
C GLN A 17 -5.91 -12.08 -0.50
N TYR A 18 -5.61 -12.38 -1.77
CA TYR A 18 -6.45 -13.26 -2.59
C TYR A 18 -6.60 -14.67 -1.98
N ALA A 19 -5.52 -15.23 -1.42
CA ALA A 19 -5.57 -16.52 -0.75
C ALA A 19 -6.55 -16.48 0.45
N PHE A 20 -6.44 -15.49 1.34
CA PHE A 20 -7.36 -15.36 2.48
C PHE A 20 -8.81 -15.08 2.07
N GLN A 21 -9.03 -14.29 1.02
CA GLN A 21 -10.36 -14.04 0.46
C GLN A 21 -10.99 -15.32 -0.10
N SER A 22 -10.23 -16.13 -0.83
CA SER A 22 -10.72 -17.40 -1.38
C SER A 22 -11.10 -18.41 -0.30
N LEU A 23 -10.52 -18.29 0.90
CA LEU A 23 -10.87 -19.06 2.07
C LEU A 23 -12.04 -18.45 2.87
N GLY A 24 -12.55 -17.29 2.47
CA GLY A 24 -13.62 -16.58 3.16
C GLY A 24 -13.21 -16.00 4.52
N ILE A 25 -11.90 -15.81 4.76
CA ILE A 25 -11.37 -15.31 6.04
C ILE A 25 -11.49 -13.79 6.14
N ILE A 26 -11.36 -13.09 5.01
CA ILE A 26 -11.45 -11.62 4.94
C ILE A 26 -12.38 -11.21 3.79
N ASP A 27 -13.10 -10.10 3.96
CA ASP A 27 -13.78 -9.44 2.85
C ASP A 27 -12.74 -8.73 1.94
N THR A 28 -13.10 -8.54 0.68
CA THR A 28 -12.31 -7.73 -0.25
C THR A 28 -12.24 -6.27 0.14
N ALA A 29 -13.33 -5.74 0.70
CA ALA A 29 -13.39 -4.34 1.16
C ALA A 29 -12.43 -4.06 2.32
N ASP A 30 -12.23 -5.05 3.21
CA ASP A 30 -11.45 -4.90 4.44
C ASP A 30 -9.99 -5.38 4.29
N GLY A 31 -9.61 -5.82 3.09
CA GLY A 31 -8.26 -6.28 2.82
C GLY A 31 -7.25 -5.13 2.87
N PHE A 32 -6.08 -5.37 3.49
CA PHE A 32 -5.01 -4.38 3.64
C PHE A 32 -4.71 -3.60 2.36
N ASN A 33 -4.54 -4.26 1.20
CA ASN A 33 -4.23 -3.52 -0.03
C ASN A 33 -5.36 -2.60 -0.48
N THR A 34 -6.61 -3.01 -0.26
CA THR A 34 -7.78 -2.20 -0.62
C THR A 34 -7.82 -0.96 0.26
N CYS A 35 -7.76 -1.14 1.58
CA CYS A 35 -7.80 -0.05 2.55
C CYS A 35 -6.61 0.91 2.38
N PHE A 36 -5.39 0.37 2.29
CA PHE A 36 -4.17 1.17 2.17
C PHE A 36 -4.13 1.96 0.87
N ARG A 37 -4.56 1.37 -0.26
CA ARG A 37 -4.68 2.06 -1.54
C ARG A 37 -5.63 3.25 -1.44
N ASN A 38 -6.84 3.02 -0.92
CA ASN A 38 -7.84 4.07 -0.83
C ASN A 38 -7.36 5.20 0.11
N TRP A 39 -6.75 4.84 1.24
CA TRP A 39 -6.17 5.80 2.18
C TRP A 39 -5.07 6.67 1.55
N ILE A 40 -4.17 6.10 0.74
CA ILE A 40 -3.17 6.89 0.02
C ILE A 40 -3.82 7.87 -0.96
N GLU A 41 -4.81 7.41 -1.74
CA GLU A 41 -5.52 8.27 -2.70
C GLU A 41 -6.20 9.45 -1.99
N GLU A 42 -6.79 9.21 -0.82
CA GLU A 42 -7.44 10.23 0.00
C GLU A 42 -6.44 11.21 0.63
N MET A 43 -5.35 10.70 1.22
CA MET A 43 -4.40 11.50 1.99
C MET A 43 -3.42 12.30 1.13
N THR A 44 -3.03 11.77 -0.02
CA THR A 44 -1.97 12.39 -0.83
C THR A 44 -2.48 12.92 -2.17
N ALA A 45 -3.77 12.74 -2.49
CA ALA A 45 -4.36 13.02 -3.80
C ALA A 45 -3.65 12.31 -4.97
N GLN A 46 -2.84 11.29 -4.69
CA GLN A 46 -2.07 10.57 -5.69
C GLN A 46 -2.86 9.37 -6.15
N SER A 47 -3.12 9.26 -7.45
CA SER A 47 -3.79 8.08 -7.98
C SER A 47 -2.95 6.82 -7.79
N CYS A 48 -3.60 5.77 -7.30
CA CYS A 48 -3.07 4.43 -7.15
C CYS A 48 -3.61 3.48 -8.25
N ALA A 49 -4.04 4.00 -9.40
CA ALA A 49 -4.56 3.19 -10.51
C ALA A 49 -3.55 2.15 -11.04
N ARG A 50 -2.25 2.37 -10.80
CA ARG A 50 -1.16 1.43 -11.13
C ARG A 50 -0.60 0.68 -9.91
N GLY A 51 -1.33 0.69 -8.80
CA GLY A 51 -0.86 0.18 -7.51
C GLY A 51 -0.30 1.27 -6.61
N TRP A 52 -0.39 1.04 -5.30
CA TRP A 52 0.10 1.98 -4.29
C TRP A 52 1.62 2.05 -4.27
N GLY A 53 2.33 0.98 -4.66
CA GLY A 53 3.80 1.00 -4.75
C GLY A 53 4.30 2.03 -5.76
N SER A 54 3.70 2.03 -6.95
CA SER A 54 3.98 3.03 -8.00
C SER A 54 3.56 4.45 -7.59
N ALA A 55 2.46 4.59 -6.84
CA ALA A 55 2.02 5.90 -6.33
C ALA A 55 3.06 6.49 -5.37
N ILE A 56 3.54 5.68 -4.41
CA ILE A 56 4.56 6.08 -3.44
C ILE A 56 5.90 6.39 -4.11
N GLU A 57 6.34 5.59 -5.10
CA GLU A 57 7.55 5.90 -5.87
C GLU A 57 7.48 7.26 -6.58
N ASN A 58 6.30 7.62 -7.09
CA ASN A 58 6.10 8.92 -7.72
C ASN A 58 6.08 10.07 -6.69
N LEU A 59 5.43 9.85 -5.54
CA LEU A 59 5.43 10.81 -4.43
C LEU A 59 6.82 11.03 -3.82
N ALA A 60 7.63 9.97 -3.71
CA ALA A 60 8.99 10.06 -3.18
C ALA A 60 9.86 10.97 -4.06
N LYS A 61 9.72 10.85 -5.39
CA LYS A 61 10.40 11.73 -6.36
C LYS A 61 10.01 13.19 -6.20
N THR A 62 8.75 13.50 -5.89
CA THR A 62 8.30 14.89 -5.71
C THR A 62 8.71 15.48 -4.36
N LYS A 63 8.82 14.64 -3.32
CA LYS A 63 9.21 15.04 -1.96
C LYS A 63 10.72 15.04 -1.68
N ALA A 64 11.55 14.68 -2.67
CA ALA A 64 12.99 14.47 -2.49
C ALA A 64 13.33 13.48 -1.36
N SER A 65 12.49 12.46 -1.19
CA SER A 65 12.64 11.37 -0.21
C SER A 65 12.91 10.04 -0.94
N THR A 66 13.39 9.03 -0.23
CA THR A 66 13.46 7.68 -0.81
C THR A 66 12.10 7.00 -0.77
N THR A 67 11.81 6.13 -1.75
CA THR A 67 10.59 5.31 -1.75
C THR A 67 10.42 4.53 -0.45
N GLN A 68 11.51 4.03 0.12
CA GLN A 68 11.48 3.22 1.34
C GLN A 68 11.14 4.04 2.58
N GLU A 69 11.73 5.23 2.74
CA GLU A 69 11.41 6.13 3.86
C GLU A 69 9.95 6.57 3.78
N LEU A 70 9.50 7.01 2.60
CA LEU A 70 8.12 7.44 2.43
C LEU A 70 7.12 6.30 2.63
N PHE A 71 7.44 5.08 2.17
CA PHE A 71 6.60 3.91 2.44
C PHE A 71 6.49 3.63 3.94
N ALA A 72 7.59 3.66 4.68
CA ALA A 72 7.58 3.40 6.11
C ALA A 72 6.73 4.44 6.87
N GLU A 73 6.88 5.73 6.55
CA GLU A 73 6.09 6.82 7.12
C GLU A 73 4.59 6.62 6.87
N LEU A 74 4.20 6.42 5.60
CA LEU A 74 2.80 6.23 5.22
C LEU A 74 2.19 4.95 5.81
N ALA A 75 2.97 3.87 5.90
CA ALA A 75 2.51 2.62 6.49
C ALA A 75 2.29 2.76 8.00
N ASP A 76 3.20 3.44 8.71
CA ASP A 76 3.05 3.67 10.15
C ASP A 76 1.81 4.54 10.44
N GLU A 77 1.59 5.61 9.68
CA GLU A 77 0.39 6.45 9.79
C GLU A 77 -0.89 5.66 9.51
N PHE A 78 -0.92 4.91 8.40
CA PHE A 78 -2.07 4.09 8.04
C PHE A 78 -2.38 3.04 9.11
N LEU A 79 -1.38 2.36 9.66
CA LEU A 79 -1.59 1.31 10.66
C LEU A 79 -2.18 1.86 11.96
N VAL A 80 -1.85 3.10 12.34
CA VAL A 80 -2.50 3.76 13.48
C VAL A 80 -3.98 3.99 13.20
N GLU A 81 -4.35 4.44 12.01
CA GLU A 81 -5.75 4.68 11.66
C GLU A 81 -6.54 3.38 11.45
N TRP A 82 -5.94 2.38 10.80
CA TRP A 82 -6.62 1.14 10.42
C TRP A 82 -6.92 0.21 11.61
N LEU A 83 -6.18 0.35 12.71
CA LEU A 83 -6.37 -0.47 13.92
C LEU A 83 -7.30 0.17 14.97
N ASN A 84 -7.76 1.40 14.74
CA ASN A 84 -8.65 2.15 15.64
C ASN A 84 -10.10 2.13 15.13
#